data_AF-A0A1A8VRH8-F1
#
_entry.id   AF-A0A1A8VRH8-F1
#
_cell.length_a   1.000
_cell.length_b   1.000
_cell.length_c   1.000
_cell.angle_alpha   90.00
_cell.angle_beta   90.00
_cell.angle_gamma   90.00
#
_symmetry.space_group_name_H-M   'P 1'
#
loop_
_entity.id
_entity.type
_entity.pdbx_description
1 polymer ?
#
loop_
_entity_poly.entity_id
_entity_poly.type
_entity_poly.pdbx_seq_one_letter_code
_entity_poly.pdbx_strand_id
1 'polypeptide(L)'
;IRDYFYAGFNNYCLKTYEHLGEEEKMQAAEYIYQIYMINNMNNNLILNLRNSKEENLYLLYLYYKYYYLDEKEDVLTEIKKIKTSSTNSTILKSRILFEHDLMDECFDLLNDDNIEIKAAKFFFLFSINRNDLVKEMIDDYLKMNDEIPIIKIVLAIFYLYNDNNKESFLIFDDLESLYTSVVNDISAVILNGKGVSNILNYEFNDAKEILKNSMKSKICNADIIFNLVTCSLYLFELDEANEYLNQLYNFYPSHHSLTVLKKIDHEVDNFVAEF
;
A
#
# COMPACT_ATOMS: atom_id res chain seq x y z
N ILE A 1 -11.58 4.12 12.38
CA ILE A 1 -10.79 3.06 11.70
C ILE A 1 -10.43 3.46 10.28
N ARG A 2 -11.39 3.84 9.42
CA ARG A 2 -11.13 4.25 8.02
C ARG A 2 -9.92 5.19 7.83
N ASP A 3 -9.93 6.37 8.45
CA ASP A 3 -8.86 7.36 8.22
C ASP A 3 -7.50 6.88 8.74
N TYR A 4 -7.50 6.19 9.88
CA TYR A 4 -6.30 5.59 10.46
C TYR A 4 -5.75 4.43 9.63
N PHE A 5 -6.61 3.68 8.94
CA PHE A 5 -6.20 2.64 7.99
C PHE A 5 -5.43 3.26 6.82
N TYR A 6 -6.00 4.29 6.18
CA TYR A 6 -5.32 4.98 5.07
C TYR A 6 -4.04 5.69 5.50
N ALA A 7 -4.02 6.23 6.72
CA ALA A 7 -2.82 6.80 7.31
C ALA A 7 -1.81 5.75 7.78
N GLY A 8 -2.11 4.44 7.70
CA GLY A 8 -1.16 3.37 8.02
C GLY A 8 -0.99 3.02 9.51
N PHE A 9 -1.91 3.46 10.38
CA PHE A 9 -1.90 3.14 11.82
C PHE A 9 -2.58 1.79 12.09
N ASN A 10 -1.94 0.72 11.62
CA ASN A 10 -2.49 -0.63 11.64
C ASN A 10 -2.72 -1.17 13.07
N ASN A 11 -1.79 -0.97 14.00
CA ASN A 11 -1.96 -1.47 15.37
C ASN A 11 -3.09 -0.73 16.08
N TYR A 12 -3.21 0.58 15.86
CA TYR A 12 -4.31 1.37 16.39
C TYR A 12 -5.66 0.83 15.88
N CYS A 13 -5.78 0.60 14.57
CA CYS A 13 -7.00 0.05 13.99
C CYS A 13 -7.39 -1.31 14.61
N LEU A 14 -6.43 -2.21 14.78
CA LEU A 14 -6.66 -3.53 15.39
C LEU A 14 -7.10 -3.41 16.85
N LYS A 15 -6.41 -2.58 17.66
CA LYS A 15 -6.78 -2.36 19.07
C LYS A 15 -8.16 -1.72 19.21
N THR A 16 -8.46 -0.71 18.39
CA THR A 16 -9.79 -0.08 18.38
C THR A 16 -10.86 -1.11 18.03
N TYR A 17 -10.61 -1.96 17.04
CA TYR A 17 -11.56 -2.97 16.58
C TYR A 17 -11.96 -3.97 17.68
N GLU A 18 -11.05 -4.35 18.57
CA GLU A 18 -11.35 -5.25 19.70
C GLU A 18 -12.44 -4.70 20.63
N HIS A 19 -12.53 -3.38 20.75
CA HIS A 19 -13.43 -2.67 21.67
C HIS A 19 -14.74 -2.17 21.02
N LEU A 20 -14.89 -2.35 19.70
CA LEU A 20 -16.10 -1.93 18.97
C LEU A 20 -17.31 -2.85 19.24
N GLY A 21 -18.51 -2.29 19.12
CA GLY A 21 -19.75 -3.05 19.08
C GLY A 21 -19.88 -3.87 17.78
N GLU A 22 -20.80 -4.84 17.75
CA GLU A 22 -20.96 -5.75 16.60
C GLU A 22 -21.28 -5.02 15.28
N GLU A 23 -22.15 -4.02 15.30
CA GLU A 23 -22.48 -3.23 14.10
C GLU A 23 -21.26 -2.45 13.57
N GLU A 24 -20.49 -1.84 14.47
CA GLU A 24 -19.28 -1.10 14.11
C GLU A 24 -18.18 -2.03 13.60
N LYS A 25 -18.07 -3.25 14.17
CA LYS A 25 -17.18 -4.29 13.67
C LYS A 25 -17.54 -4.71 12.26
N MET A 26 -18.82 -4.87 11.95
CA MET A 26 -19.26 -5.18 10.58
C MET A 26 -18.83 -4.09 9.59
N GLN A 27 -18.97 -2.81 9.95
CA GLN A 27 -18.54 -1.69 9.10
C GLN A 27 -17.02 -1.59 8.95
N ALA A 28 -16.26 -2.00 9.97
CA ALA A 28 -14.81 -1.95 9.97
C ALA A 28 -14.14 -3.20 9.34
N ALA A 29 -14.89 -4.29 9.18
CA ALA A 29 -14.36 -5.61 8.84
C ALA A 29 -13.46 -5.59 7.58
N GLU A 30 -13.88 -4.89 6.52
CA GLU A 30 -13.12 -4.84 5.26
C GLU A 30 -11.72 -4.23 5.44
N TYR A 31 -11.57 -3.22 6.31
CA TYR A 31 -10.28 -2.62 6.63
C TYR A 31 -9.41 -3.57 7.47
N ILE A 32 -10.02 -4.28 8.42
CA ILE A 32 -9.31 -5.21 9.30
C ILE A 32 -8.77 -6.42 8.51
N TYR A 33 -9.57 -6.98 7.60
CA TYR A 33 -9.08 -8.05 6.73
C TYR A 33 -7.95 -7.58 5.84
N GLN A 34 -8.00 -6.36 5.28
CA GLN A 34 -6.87 -5.81 4.53
C GLN A 34 -5.62 -5.64 5.41
N ILE A 35 -5.76 -5.16 6.66
CA ILE A 35 -4.64 -5.11 7.61
C ILE A 35 -4.08 -6.51 7.87
N TYR A 36 -4.93 -7.54 7.98
CA TYR A 36 -4.46 -8.92 8.13
C TYR A 36 -3.64 -9.38 6.92
N MET A 37 -4.09 -9.05 5.70
CA MET A 37 -3.37 -9.39 4.47
C MET A 37 -2.02 -8.67 4.39
N ILE A 38 -2.01 -7.33 4.53
CA ILE A 38 -0.81 -6.48 4.40
C ILE A 38 0.32 -6.96 5.32
N ASN A 39 -0.04 -7.45 6.51
CA ASN A 39 0.89 -7.82 7.56
C ASN A 39 1.06 -9.33 7.71
N ASN A 40 0.57 -10.11 6.74
CA ASN A 40 0.66 -11.57 6.70
C ASN A 40 0.25 -12.25 8.03
N MET A 41 -0.88 -11.82 8.59
CA MET A 41 -1.41 -12.34 9.86
C MET A 41 -2.83 -12.88 9.67
N ASN A 42 -3.24 -13.80 10.56
CA ASN A 42 -4.61 -14.32 10.58
C ASN A 42 -5.10 -14.91 9.24
N ASN A 43 -4.19 -15.51 8.45
CA ASN A 43 -4.47 -16.09 7.13
C ASN A 43 -5.68 -17.06 7.14
N ASN A 44 -5.87 -17.83 8.21
CA ASN A 44 -7.03 -18.71 8.37
C ASN A 44 -8.38 -17.96 8.40
N LEU A 45 -8.43 -16.78 9.03
CA LEU A 45 -9.65 -15.96 9.04
C LEU A 45 -9.97 -15.44 7.64
N ILE A 46 -8.95 -15.03 6.88
CA ILE A 46 -9.12 -14.58 5.50
C ILE A 46 -9.56 -15.75 4.61
N LEU A 47 -8.97 -16.93 4.74
CA LEU A 47 -9.34 -18.13 3.98
C LEU A 47 -10.80 -18.56 4.25
N ASN A 48 -11.31 -18.35 5.47
CA ASN A 48 -12.69 -18.66 5.81
C ASN A 48 -13.71 -17.79 5.06
N LEU A 49 -13.30 -16.62 4.57
CA LEU A 49 -14.16 -15.73 3.77
C LEU A 49 -14.59 -16.34 2.43
N ARG A 50 -13.95 -17.43 1.97
CA ARG A 50 -14.40 -18.21 0.79
C ARG A 50 -15.85 -18.70 0.89
N ASN A 51 -16.35 -18.84 2.13
CA ASN A 51 -17.71 -19.29 2.42
C ASN A 51 -18.65 -18.13 2.79
N SER A 52 -18.18 -16.88 2.68
CA SER A 52 -19.00 -15.71 2.98
C SER A 52 -20.16 -15.59 2.00
N LYS A 53 -21.34 -15.27 2.53
CA LYS A 53 -22.50 -14.88 1.70
C LYS A 53 -22.53 -13.38 1.41
N GLU A 54 -21.72 -12.61 2.13
CA GLU A 54 -21.59 -11.17 1.95
C GLU A 54 -20.53 -10.92 0.87
N GLU A 55 -20.93 -10.22 -0.18
CA GLU A 55 -20.20 -10.11 -1.44
C GLU A 55 -18.87 -9.35 -1.28
N ASN A 56 -18.81 -8.32 -0.41
CA ASN A 56 -17.57 -7.56 -0.20
C ASN A 56 -16.51 -8.40 0.53
N LEU A 57 -16.92 -9.18 1.54
CA LEU A 57 -16.06 -10.14 2.24
C LEU A 57 -15.61 -11.28 1.33
N TYR A 58 -16.48 -11.78 0.44
CA TYR A 58 -16.06 -12.78 -0.54
C TYR A 58 -15.05 -12.20 -1.55
N LEU A 59 -15.22 -10.95 -1.96
CA LEU A 59 -14.24 -10.26 -2.80
C LEU A 59 -12.87 -10.12 -2.10
N LEU A 60 -12.84 -9.89 -0.79
CA LEU A 60 -11.59 -9.90 -0.02
C LEU A 60 -10.88 -11.25 -0.06
N TYR A 61 -11.61 -12.36 -0.01
CA TYR A 61 -11.03 -13.69 -0.23
C TYR A 61 -10.41 -13.80 -1.64
N LEU A 62 -11.13 -13.39 -2.68
CA LEU A 62 -10.63 -13.42 -4.05
C LEU A 62 -9.39 -12.52 -4.24
N TYR A 63 -9.38 -11.35 -3.60
CA TYR A 63 -8.25 -10.44 -3.60
C TYR A 63 -7.02 -11.07 -2.91
N TYR A 64 -7.22 -11.72 -1.76
CA TYR A 64 -6.17 -12.46 -1.06
C TYR A 64 -5.63 -13.61 -1.92
N LYS A 65 -6.53 -14.40 -2.51
CA LYS A 65 -6.21 -15.50 -3.43
C LYS A 65 -5.33 -15.01 -4.59
N TYR A 66 -5.67 -13.86 -5.19
CA TYR A 66 -4.95 -13.29 -6.32
C TYR A 66 -3.55 -12.75 -5.96
N TYR A 67 -3.43 -11.95 -4.89
CA TYR A 67 -2.20 -11.21 -4.58
C TYR A 67 -1.26 -11.88 -3.58
N TYR A 68 -1.79 -12.72 -2.70
CA TYR A 68 -1.02 -13.27 -1.58
C TYR A 68 -0.79 -14.78 -1.70
N LEU A 69 -1.66 -15.49 -2.42
CA LEU A 69 -1.47 -16.91 -2.73
C LEU A 69 -0.96 -17.16 -4.15
N ASP A 70 -0.94 -16.13 -5.00
CA ASP A 70 -0.64 -16.23 -6.44
C ASP A 70 -1.54 -17.24 -7.18
N GLU A 71 -2.76 -17.46 -6.66
CA GLU A 71 -3.76 -18.38 -7.21
C GLU A 71 -4.76 -17.60 -8.09
N LYS A 72 -4.34 -17.25 -9.31
CA LYS A 72 -5.12 -16.33 -10.17
C LYS A 72 -6.27 -16.99 -10.95
N GLU A 73 -6.33 -18.32 -10.97
CA GLU A 73 -7.33 -19.07 -11.71
C GLU A 73 -8.75 -18.74 -11.22
N ASP A 74 -9.66 -18.54 -12.19
CA ASP A 74 -11.08 -18.18 -12.02
C ASP A 74 -11.38 -16.87 -11.29
N VAL A 75 -10.37 -16.17 -10.73
CA VAL A 75 -10.58 -14.93 -9.97
C VAL A 75 -11.33 -13.91 -10.82
N LEU A 76 -10.86 -13.66 -12.05
CA LEU A 76 -11.51 -12.70 -12.96
C LEU A 76 -12.98 -13.06 -13.22
N THR A 77 -13.25 -14.35 -13.47
CA THR A 77 -14.60 -14.86 -13.74
C THR A 77 -15.53 -14.66 -12.55
N GLU A 78 -15.05 -14.87 -11.33
CA GLU A 78 -15.84 -14.70 -10.11
C GLU A 78 -16.06 -13.21 -9.78
N ILE A 79 -15.03 -12.36 -9.86
CA ILE A 79 -15.19 -10.93 -9.52
C ILE A 79 -16.15 -10.20 -10.46
N LYS A 80 -16.29 -10.65 -11.72
CA LYS A 80 -17.25 -10.06 -12.66
C LYS A 80 -18.70 -10.27 -12.22
N LYS A 81 -18.99 -11.33 -11.45
CA LYS A 81 -20.33 -11.63 -10.91
C LYS A 81 -20.66 -10.82 -9.66
N ILE A 82 -19.65 -10.36 -8.93
CA ILE A 82 -19.79 -9.63 -7.67
C ILE A 82 -20.26 -8.19 -7.93
N LYS A 83 -21.26 -7.72 -7.17
CA LYS A 83 -21.68 -6.32 -7.15
C LYS A 83 -21.06 -5.63 -5.96
N THR A 84 -20.23 -4.63 -6.23
CA THR A 84 -19.58 -3.86 -5.17
C THR A 84 -20.61 -2.97 -4.48
N SER A 85 -20.62 -2.98 -3.14
CA SER A 85 -21.56 -2.21 -2.34
C SER A 85 -20.88 -1.23 -1.38
N SER A 86 -19.57 -1.35 -1.21
CA SER A 86 -18.74 -0.45 -0.41
C SER A 86 -17.62 0.17 -1.25
N THR A 87 -17.13 1.31 -0.79
CA THR A 87 -15.92 1.98 -1.32
C THR A 87 -14.73 1.00 -1.45
N ASN A 88 -14.47 0.21 -0.42
CA ASN A 88 -13.37 -0.77 -0.41
C ASN A 88 -13.58 -1.83 -1.50
N SER A 89 -14.76 -2.44 -1.55
CA SER A 89 -15.06 -3.46 -2.57
C SER A 89 -14.90 -2.90 -4.00
N THR A 90 -15.32 -1.66 -4.24
CA THR A 90 -15.13 -0.97 -5.53
C THR A 90 -13.66 -0.82 -5.88
N ILE A 91 -12.83 -0.36 -4.95
CA ILE A 91 -11.38 -0.18 -5.17
C ILE A 91 -10.70 -1.54 -5.43
N LEU A 92 -10.99 -2.57 -4.62
CA LEU A 92 -10.38 -3.90 -4.76
C LEU A 92 -10.76 -4.57 -6.08
N LYS A 93 -12.04 -4.49 -6.48
CA LYS A 93 -12.50 -5.02 -7.77
C LYS A 93 -11.82 -4.28 -8.93
N SER A 94 -11.78 -2.95 -8.87
CA SER A 94 -11.14 -2.12 -9.88
C SER A 94 -9.65 -2.49 -10.03
N ARG A 95 -8.96 -2.77 -8.92
CA ARG A 95 -7.56 -3.19 -8.94
C ARG A 95 -7.34 -4.49 -9.70
N ILE A 96 -8.20 -5.50 -9.50
CA ILE A 96 -8.07 -6.77 -10.23
C ILE A 96 -8.41 -6.59 -11.72
N LEU A 97 -9.41 -5.77 -12.06
CA LEU A 97 -9.72 -5.45 -13.47
C LEU A 97 -8.54 -4.74 -14.16
N PHE A 98 -7.89 -3.82 -13.45
CA PHE A 98 -6.71 -3.10 -13.92
C PHE A 98 -5.56 -4.07 -14.27
N GLU A 99 -5.26 -5.05 -13.42
CA GLU A 99 -4.22 -6.07 -13.71
C GLU A 99 -4.54 -7.00 -14.89
N HIS A 100 -5.80 -7.07 -15.31
CA HIS A 100 -6.22 -7.85 -16.48
C HIS A 100 -6.42 -6.98 -17.74
N ASP A 101 -5.87 -5.76 -17.74
CA ASP A 101 -5.98 -4.81 -18.84
C ASP A 101 -7.43 -4.43 -19.22
N LEU A 102 -8.39 -4.60 -18.30
CA LEU A 102 -9.80 -4.23 -18.48
C LEU A 102 -10.02 -2.78 -18.03
N MET A 103 -9.34 -1.85 -18.72
CA MET A 103 -9.25 -0.45 -18.33
C MET A 103 -10.63 0.24 -18.31
N ASP A 104 -11.49 0.00 -19.31
CA ASP A 104 -12.81 0.61 -19.37
C ASP A 104 -13.67 0.20 -18.17
N GLU A 105 -13.79 -1.11 -17.90
CA GLU A 105 -14.54 -1.64 -16.74
C GLU A 105 -13.95 -1.14 -15.41
N CYS A 106 -12.62 -0.99 -15.34
CA CYS A 106 -11.92 -0.48 -14.16
C CYS A 106 -12.27 0.99 -13.90
N PHE A 107 -12.12 1.87 -14.89
CA PHE A 107 -12.33 3.30 -14.72
C PHE A 107 -13.81 3.69 -14.65
N ASP A 108 -14.71 2.87 -15.20
CA ASP A 108 -16.15 3.00 -14.98
C ASP A 108 -16.52 2.82 -13.50
N LEU A 109 -15.92 1.83 -12.82
CA LEU A 109 -16.11 1.64 -11.37
C LEU A 109 -15.49 2.76 -10.54
N LEU A 110 -14.44 3.40 -11.04
CA LEU A 110 -13.75 4.50 -10.37
C LEU A 110 -14.34 5.88 -10.70
N ASN A 111 -15.46 5.94 -11.41
CA ASN A 111 -16.16 7.18 -11.72
C ASN A 111 -17.17 7.55 -10.63
N ASP A 112 -16.68 7.71 -9.40
CA ASP A 112 -17.44 8.09 -8.21
C ASP A 112 -16.79 9.31 -7.53
N ASP A 113 -17.60 10.14 -6.87
CA ASP A 113 -17.14 11.34 -6.18
C ASP A 113 -16.53 11.08 -4.79
N ASN A 114 -16.66 9.87 -4.28
CA ASN A 114 -16.05 9.41 -3.04
C ASN A 114 -14.52 9.60 -3.09
N ILE A 115 -13.96 10.13 -2.00
CA ILE A 115 -12.58 10.58 -1.96
C ILE A 115 -11.57 9.44 -2.05
N GLU A 116 -11.87 8.30 -1.45
CA GLU A 116 -11.03 7.12 -1.52
C GLU A 116 -11.04 6.50 -2.93
N ILE A 117 -12.19 6.52 -3.61
CA ILE A 117 -12.30 6.10 -5.02
C ILE A 117 -11.50 7.04 -5.93
N LYS A 118 -11.62 8.36 -5.73
CA LYS A 118 -10.79 9.35 -6.44
C LYS A 118 -9.30 9.12 -6.21
N ALA A 119 -8.89 8.79 -4.98
CA ALA A 119 -7.50 8.50 -4.67
C ALA A 119 -7.02 7.23 -5.38
N ALA A 120 -7.84 6.17 -5.41
CA ALA A 120 -7.53 4.97 -6.16
C ALA A 120 -7.39 5.26 -7.68
N LYS A 121 -8.31 6.04 -8.24
CA LYS A 121 -8.24 6.50 -9.65
C LYS A 121 -6.96 7.26 -9.95
N PHE A 122 -6.56 8.18 -9.06
CA PHE A 122 -5.30 8.90 -9.15
C PHE A 122 -4.13 7.92 -9.26
N PHE A 123 -4.03 6.95 -8.33
CA PHE A 123 -2.91 5.99 -8.33
C PHE A 123 -2.90 5.07 -9.55
N PHE A 124 -4.06 4.70 -10.10
CA PHE A 124 -4.13 3.88 -11.32
C PHE A 124 -3.75 4.65 -12.56
N LEU A 125 -4.18 5.91 -12.68
CA LEU A 125 -3.74 6.77 -13.79
C LEU A 125 -2.24 7.04 -13.72
N PHE A 126 -1.73 7.20 -12.50
CA PHE A 126 -0.31 7.41 -12.25
C PHE A 126 0.54 6.20 -12.64
N SER A 127 0.10 4.97 -12.31
CA SER A 127 0.83 3.75 -12.63
C SER A 127 0.92 3.48 -14.14
N ILE A 128 0.01 4.02 -14.95
CA ILE A 128 0.06 3.97 -16.43
C ILE A 128 0.64 5.25 -17.06
N ASN A 129 1.28 6.12 -16.28
CA ASN A 129 1.90 7.37 -16.73
C ASN A 129 0.93 8.34 -17.45
N ARG A 130 -0.36 8.36 -17.09
CA ARG A 130 -1.33 9.36 -17.58
C ARG A 130 -1.24 10.67 -16.79
N ASN A 131 -0.05 11.27 -16.87
CA ASN A 131 0.31 12.50 -16.16
C ASN A 131 -0.56 13.71 -16.51
N ASP A 132 -1.17 13.71 -17.69
CA ASP A 132 -2.15 14.69 -18.11
C ASP A 132 -3.38 14.69 -17.19
N LEU A 133 -4.01 13.53 -16.99
CA LEU A 133 -5.21 13.39 -16.16
C LEU A 133 -4.89 13.54 -14.66
N VAL A 134 -3.73 13.04 -14.24
CA VAL A 134 -3.24 13.17 -12.87
C VAL A 134 -3.12 14.65 -12.47
N LYS A 135 -2.60 15.51 -13.35
CA LYS A 135 -2.47 16.95 -13.09
C LYS A 135 -3.82 17.64 -12.93
N GLU A 136 -4.81 17.28 -13.76
CA GLU A 136 -6.17 17.81 -13.63
C GLU A 136 -6.79 17.47 -12.27
N MET A 137 -6.57 16.25 -11.79
CA MET A 137 -7.08 15.83 -10.48
C MET A 137 -6.41 16.57 -9.31
N ILE A 138 -5.12 16.90 -9.41
CA ILE A 138 -4.38 17.58 -8.34
C ILE A 138 -4.95 18.97 -8.02
N ASP A 139 -5.41 19.71 -9.04
CA ASP A 139 -6.05 21.01 -8.83
C ASP A 139 -7.30 20.92 -7.95
N ASP A 140 -7.98 19.78 -7.96
CA ASP A 140 -9.11 19.53 -7.06
C ASP A 140 -8.63 19.13 -5.66
N TYR A 141 -7.62 18.24 -5.55
CA TYR A 141 -7.04 17.86 -4.25
C TYR A 141 -6.50 19.05 -3.46
N LEU A 142 -5.87 20.03 -4.14
CA LEU A 142 -5.37 21.25 -3.53
C LEU A 142 -6.46 22.16 -2.94
N LYS A 143 -7.72 22.00 -3.38
CA LYS A 143 -8.88 22.76 -2.88
C LYS A 143 -9.65 22.03 -1.77
N MET A 144 -9.34 20.76 -1.53
CA MET A 144 -10.02 19.95 -0.52
C MET A 144 -9.48 20.20 0.89
N ASN A 145 -10.19 19.71 1.91
CA ASN A 145 -9.75 19.80 3.30
C ASN A 145 -8.43 19.03 3.49
N ASP A 146 -7.36 19.74 3.82
CA ASP A 146 -6.03 19.19 4.02
C ASP A 146 -5.88 18.39 5.32
N GLU A 147 -6.88 18.38 6.21
CA GLU A 147 -6.89 17.53 7.40
C GLU A 147 -7.16 16.05 7.12
N ILE A 148 -7.64 15.69 5.91
CA ILE A 148 -7.94 14.28 5.57
C ILE A 148 -6.66 13.57 5.12
N PRO A 149 -6.26 12.43 5.74
CA PRO A 149 -4.99 11.76 5.44
C PRO A 149 -4.79 11.38 3.99
N ILE A 150 -5.82 10.81 3.36
CA ILE A 150 -5.70 10.31 1.99
C ILE A 150 -5.42 11.44 1.00
N ILE A 151 -5.91 12.66 1.25
CA ILE A 151 -5.58 13.85 0.46
C ILE A 151 -4.09 14.17 0.58
N LYS A 152 -3.59 14.31 1.81
CA LYS A 152 -2.16 14.62 2.04
C LYS A 152 -1.24 13.54 1.49
N ILE A 153 -1.61 12.26 1.61
CA ILE A 153 -0.84 11.15 1.04
C ILE A 153 -0.79 11.24 -0.49
N VAL A 154 -1.93 11.50 -1.15
CA VAL A 154 -1.97 11.68 -2.61
C VAL A 154 -1.07 12.85 -3.04
N LEU A 155 -1.18 14.00 -2.36
CA LEU A 155 -0.36 15.18 -2.65
C LEU A 155 1.15 14.90 -2.43
N ALA A 156 1.52 14.25 -1.33
CA ALA A 156 2.91 13.93 -1.06
C ALA A 156 3.51 12.99 -2.12
N ILE A 157 2.77 11.94 -2.53
CA ILE A 157 3.21 11.02 -3.59
C ILE A 157 3.31 11.74 -4.94
N PHE A 158 2.38 12.66 -5.25
CA PHE A 158 2.49 13.49 -6.43
C PHE A 158 3.77 14.33 -6.42
N TYR A 159 4.11 14.95 -5.29
CA TYR A 159 5.34 15.73 -5.16
C TYR A 159 6.60 14.88 -5.30
N LEU A 160 6.64 13.66 -4.75
CA LEU A 160 7.77 12.74 -4.93
C LEU A 160 8.07 12.47 -6.41
N TYR A 161 7.03 12.20 -7.20
CA TYR A 161 7.20 11.88 -8.61
C TYR A 161 7.58 13.07 -9.48
N ASN A 162 7.29 14.29 -9.03
CA ASN A 162 7.68 15.53 -9.72
C ASN A 162 8.98 16.12 -9.13
N ASP A 163 9.82 15.26 -8.53
CA ASP A 163 11.11 15.61 -7.93
C ASP A 163 11.05 16.70 -6.84
N ASN A 164 9.88 16.91 -6.24
CA ASN A 164 9.68 17.84 -5.13
C ASN A 164 9.71 17.11 -3.78
N ASN A 165 10.81 16.39 -3.54
CA ASN A 165 10.98 15.49 -2.40
C ASN A 165 10.87 16.21 -1.04
N LYS A 166 11.32 17.46 -0.97
CA LYS A 166 11.25 18.27 0.26
C LYS A 166 9.82 18.59 0.66
N GLU A 167 8.99 18.97 -0.30
CA GLU A 167 7.57 19.25 -0.05
C GLU A 167 6.83 17.97 0.38
N SER A 168 7.11 16.84 -0.28
CA SER A 168 6.61 15.53 0.14
C SER A 168 6.98 15.23 1.60
N PHE A 169 8.25 15.41 1.97
CA PHE A 169 8.71 15.18 3.33
C PHE A 169 7.92 16.01 4.34
N LEU A 170 7.76 17.31 4.08
CA LEU A 170 7.03 18.23 4.96
C LEU A 170 5.57 17.80 5.13
N ILE A 171 4.90 17.36 4.06
CA ILE A 171 3.51 16.88 4.15
C ILE A 171 3.42 15.61 5.02
N PHE A 172 4.36 14.68 4.89
CA PHE A 172 4.39 13.50 5.75
C PHE A 172 4.75 13.85 7.21
N ASP A 173 5.64 14.81 7.44
CA ASP A 173 6.00 15.29 8.78
C ASP A 173 4.83 16.00 9.49
N ASP A 174 4.06 16.79 8.74
CA ASP A 174 2.83 17.40 9.21
C ASP A 174 1.77 16.33 9.56
N LEU A 175 1.62 15.30 8.72
CA LEU A 175 0.73 14.18 9.00
C LEU A 175 1.15 13.43 10.26
N GLU A 176 2.45 13.16 10.43
CA GLU A 176 2.96 12.52 11.64
C GLU A 176 2.61 13.36 12.88
N SER A 177 2.87 14.66 12.82
CA SER A 177 2.59 15.60 13.91
C SER A 177 1.11 15.67 14.28
N LEU A 178 0.23 15.67 13.28
CA LEU A 178 -1.23 15.67 13.49
C LEU A 178 -1.69 14.44 14.28
N TYR A 179 -1.17 13.26 13.92
CA TYR A 179 -1.62 11.99 14.51
C TYR A 179 -0.88 11.57 15.78
N THR A 180 0.37 12.01 15.98
CA THR A 180 1.18 11.64 17.16
C THR A 180 0.50 12.00 18.49
N SER A 181 -0.28 13.09 18.50
CA SER A 181 -1.00 13.53 19.70
C SER A 181 -2.25 12.68 20.03
N VAL A 182 -2.79 11.95 19.05
CA VAL A 182 -4.06 11.22 19.14
C VAL A 182 -3.84 9.70 19.18
N VAL A 183 -2.79 9.25 18.51
CA VAL A 183 -2.54 7.84 18.21
C VAL A 183 -1.23 7.41 18.87
N ASN A 184 -1.32 6.50 19.83
CA ASN A 184 -0.14 5.82 20.39
C ASN A 184 0.26 4.61 19.50
N ASP A 185 0.58 4.89 18.24
CA ASP A 185 1.01 3.94 17.22
C ASP A 185 1.94 4.63 16.21
N ILE A 186 2.69 3.83 15.46
CA ILE A 186 3.60 4.29 14.42
C ILE A 186 2.97 3.99 13.06
N SER A 187 2.92 4.99 12.17
CA SER A 187 2.46 4.78 10.80
C SER A 187 3.58 4.29 9.90
N ALA A 188 3.41 3.09 9.35
CA ALA A 188 4.31 2.57 8.33
C ALA A 188 4.27 3.39 7.04
N VAL A 189 3.10 3.92 6.66
CA VAL A 189 2.92 4.72 5.43
C VAL A 189 3.67 6.06 5.53
N ILE A 190 3.49 6.77 6.65
CA ILE A 190 4.07 8.09 6.86
C ILE A 190 5.59 7.99 6.98
N LEU A 191 6.11 7.08 7.82
CA LEU A 191 7.56 6.92 7.97
C LEU A 191 8.22 6.41 6.70
N ASN A 192 7.56 5.53 5.92
CA ASN A 192 8.07 5.13 4.62
C ASN A 192 8.12 6.31 3.65
N GLY A 193 7.07 7.15 3.60
CA GLY A 193 7.04 8.36 2.80
C GLY A 193 8.16 9.34 3.14
N LYS A 194 8.42 9.58 4.43
CA LYS A 194 9.56 10.39 4.91
C LYS A 194 10.89 9.76 4.49
N GLY A 195 11.05 8.46 4.71
CA GLY A 195 12.25 7.72 4.32
C GLY A 195 12.54 7.80 2.81
N VAL A 196 11.52 7.57 1.96
CA VAL A 196 11.65 7.70 0.50
C VAL A 196 11.98 9.13 0.09
N SER A 197 11.36 10.13 0.71
CA SER A 197 11.67 11.54 0.44
C SER A 197 13.17 11.83 0.67
N ASN A 198 13.75 11.30 1.76
CA ASN A 198 15.17 11.43 2.06
C ASN A 198 16.06 10.60 1.13
N ILE A 199 15.66 9.38 0.76
CA ILE A 199 16.36 8.56 -0.24
C ILE A 199 16.51 9.33 -1.55
N LEU A 200 15.42 9.93 -2.05
CA LEU A 200 15.42 10.71 -3.29
C LEU A 200 16.21 12.02 -3.20
N ASN A 201 16.43 12.54 -1.98
CA ASN A 201 17.33 13.67 -1.72
C ASN A 201 18.79 13.26 -1.46
N TYR A 202 19.14 11.99 -1.61
CA TYR A 202 20.45 11.43 -1.29
C TYR A 202 20.86 11.53 0.20
N GLU A 203 19.88 11.65 1.09
CA GLU A 203 20.03 11.74 2.54
C GLU A 203 19.87 10.34 3.19
N PHE A 204 20.71 9.39 2.77
CA PHE A 204 20.54 7.96 3.12
C PHE A 204 20.69 7.64 4.61
N ASN A 205 21.54 8.37 5.34
CA ASN A 205 21.69 8.18 6.79
C ASN A 205 20.38 8.53 7.53
N ASP A 206 19.81 9.69 7.21
CA ASP A 206 18.57 10.17 7.82
C ASP A 206 17.38 9.28 7.41
N ALA A 207 17.33 8.88 6.13
CA ALA A 207 16.33 7.94 5.64
C ALA A 207 16.38 6.61 6.41
N LYS A 208 17.59 6.05 6.59
CA LYS A 208 17.78 4.78 7.30
C LYS A 208 17.34 4.88 8.75
N GLU A 209 17.63 5.98 9.45
CA GLU A 209 17.19 6.20 10.83
C GLU A 209 15.65 6.23 10.92
N ILE A 210 14.99 6.99 10.05
CA ILE A 210 13.53 7.08 9.97
C ILE A 210 12.90 5.71 9.70
N LEU A 211 13.43 4.97 8.73
CA LEU A 211 12.93 3.65 8.38
C LEU A 211 13.16 2.63 9.49
N LYS A 212 14.30 2.66 10.19
CA LYS A 212 14.53 1.82 11.38
C LYS A 212 13.54 2.11 12.51
N ASN A 213 13.13 3.37 12.67
CA ASN A 213 12.10 3.71 13.65
C ASN A 213 10.75 3.04 13.33
N SER A 214 10.41 2.88 12.05
CA SER A 214 9.18 2.18 11.64
C SER A 214 9.20 0.68 11.96
N MET A 215 10.39 0.06 12.00
CA MET A 215 10.60 -1.35 12.40
C MET A 215 10.32 -1.60 13.90
N LYS A 216 10.19 -0.55 14.72
CA LYS A 216 9.82 -0.70 16.14
C LYS A 216 8.37 -1.18 16.30
N SER A 217 7.52 -0.97 15.30
CA SER A 217 6.19 -1.56 15.24
C SER A 217 6.29 -3.08 15.02
N LYS A 218 5.47 -3.86 15.73
CA LYS A 218 5.32 -5.31 15.44
C LYS A 218 4.78 -5.58 14.03
N ILE A 219 4.13 -4.56 13.47
CA ILE A 219 3.58 -4.55 12.13
C ILE A 219 4.51 -3.72 11.26
N CYS A 220 5.25 -4.38 10.39
CA CYS A 220 6.19 -3.77 9.45
C CYS A 220 5.68 -3.98 8.01
N ASN A 221 5.91 -3.03 7.11
CA ASN A 221 5.59 -3.18 5.68
C ASN A 221 6.85 -3.65 4.90
N ALA A 222 6.66 -4.58 3.96
CA ALA A 222 7.66 -5.01 2.99
C ALA A 222 8.43 -3.84 2.31
N ASP A 223 7.75 -2.74 1.99
CA ASP A 223 8.36 -1.56 1.35
C ASP A 223 9.42 -0.91 2.24
N ILE A 224 9.22 -0.89 3.57
CA ILE A 224 10.21 -0.36 4.52
C ILE A 224 11.47 -1.22 4.49
N ILE A 225 11.30 -2.55 4.51
CA ILE A 225 12.43 -3.49 4.47
C ILE A 225 13.22 -3.31 3.17
N PHE A 226 12.53 -3.19 2.03
CA PHE A 226 13.17 -2.94 0.75
C PHE A 226 13.91 -1.58 0.71
N ASN A 227 13.32 -0.53 1.29
CA ASN A 227 13.99 0.76 1.38
C ASN A 227 15.20 0.74 2.32
N LEU A 228 15.16 -0.07 3.39
CA LEU A 228 16.33 -0.33 4.24
C LEU A 228 17.44 -1.08 3.50
N VAL A 229 17.12 -2.04 2.62
CA VAL A 229 18.10 -2.65 1.71
C VAL A 229 18.76 -1.57 0.86
N THR A 230 17.97 -0.70 0.23
CA THR A 230 18.46 0.40 -0.61
C THR A 230 19.42 1.33 0.17
N CYS A 231 19.03 1.77 1.37
CA CYS A 231 19.89 2.61 2.20
C CYS A 231 21.20 1.91 2.57
N SER A 232 21.13 0.66 3.05
CA SER A 232 22.32 -0.09 3.47
C SER A 232 23.28 -0.36 2.30
N LEU A 233 22.76 -0.64 1.10
CA LEU A 233 23.59 -0.79 -0.09
C LEU A 233 24.32 0.51 -0.46
N TYR A 234 23.62 1.65 -0.43
CA TYR A 234 24.23 2.95 -0.75
C TYR A 234 25.32 3.35 0.28
N LEU A 235 25.13 2.96 1.54
CA LEU A 235 26.07 3.21 2.63
C LEU A 235 27.18 2.14 2.73
N PHE A 236 27.23 1.19 1.79
CA PHE A 236 28.20 0.08 1.75
C PHE A 236 28.14 -0.88 2.97
N GLU A 237 26.98 -1.00 3.60
CA GLU A 237 26.72 -1.89 4.75
C GLU A 237 26.12 -3.21 4.26
N LEU A 238 26.94 -4.01 3.58
CA LEU A 238 26.49 -5.21 2.85
C LEU A 238 25.85 -6.28 3.75
N ASP A 239 26.39 -6.50 4.95
CA ASP A 239 25.85 -7.49 5.90
C ASP A 239 24.41 -7.13 6.30
N GLU A 240 24.18 -5.85 6.62
CA GLU A 240 22.86 -5.36 7.00
C GLU A 240 21.89 -5.35 5.82
N ALA A 241 22.35 -5.00 4.62
CA ALA A 241 21.54 -5.13 3.41
C ALA A 241 21.09 -6.58 3.19
N ASN A 242 21.99 -7.55 3.37
CA ASN A 242 21.67 -8.98 3.24
C ASN A 242 20.70 -9.46 4.33
N GLU A 243 20.84 -8.99 5.57
CA GLU A 243 19.87 -9.28 6.65
C GLU A 243 18.46 -8.81 6.29
N TYR A 244 18.29 -7.59 5.80
CA TYR A 244 16.99 -7.08 5.38
C TYR A 244 16.44 -7.81 4.14
N LEU A 245 17.29 -8.13 3.17
CA LEU A 245 16.88 -8.89 1.99
C LEU A 245 16.36 -10.28 2.38
N ASN A 246 17.02 -10.97 3.31
CA ASN A 246 16.56 -12.25 3.84
C ASN A 246 15.21 -12.13 4.56
N GLN A 247 14.97 -11.04 5.30
CA GLN A 247 13.67 -10.78 5.90
C GLN A 247 12.58 -10.61 4.83
N LEU A 248 12.88 -9.87 3.76
CA LEU A 248 11.94 -9.65 2.66
C LEU A 248 11.55 -10.98 1.99
N TYR A 249 12.52 -11.83 1.67
CA TYR A 249 12.26 -13.16 1.10
C TYR A 249 11.40 -14.05 2.01
N ASN A 250 11.68 -14.05 3.32
CA ASN A 250 11.01 -14.94 4.27
C ASN A 250 9.60 -14.49 4.64
N PHE A 251 9.38 -13.19 4.80
CA PHE A 251 8.11 -12.65 5.31
C PHE A 251 7.18 -12.12 4.22
N TYR A 252 7.73 -11.68 3.08
CA TYR A 252 6.99 -11.05 1.99
C TYR A 252 7.37 -11.60 0.61
N PRO A 253 7.23 -12.92 0.38
CA PRO A 253 7.67 -13.58 -0.85
C PRO A 253 6.96 -13.08 -2.12
N SER A 254 5.80 -12.44 -1.98
CA SER A 254 5.01 -11.85 -3.09
C SER A 254 5.32 -10.38 -3.37
N HIS A 255 6.29 -9.77 -2.66
CA HIS A 255 6.64 -8.37 -2.89
C HIS A 255 7.19 -8.13 -4.30
N HIS A 256 6.76 -7.05 -4.96
CA HIS A 256 7.10 -6.78 -6.35
C HIS A 256 8.61 -6.65 -6.59
N SER A 257 9.36 -6.07 -5.64
CA SER A 257 10.81 -5.91 -5.77
C SER A 257 11.54 -7.24 -5.95
N LEU A 258 11.06 -8.32 -5.31
CA LEU A 258 11.63 -9.65 -5.46
C LEU A 258 11.44 -10.21 -6.87
N THR A 259 10.37 -9.81 -7.57
CA THR A 259 10.17 -10.18 -8.97
C THR A 259 11.17 -9.46 -9.87
N VAL A 260 11.46 -8.19 -9.58
CA VAL A 260 12.48 -7.42 -10.31
C VAL A 260 13.87 -8.00 -10.07
N LEU A 261 14.23 -8.32 -8.82
CA LEU A 261 15.51 -8.94 -8.47
C LEU A 261 15.70 -10.29 -9.17
N LYS A 262 14.69 -11.17 -9.16
CA LYS A 262 14.74 -12.45 -9.89
C LYS A 262 14.96 -12.27 -11.39
N LYS A 263 14.37 -11.24 -12.00
CA LYS A 263 14.61 -10.92 -13.41
C LYS A 263 16.06 -10.47 -13.61
N ILE A 264 16.58 -9.60 -12.75
CA ILE A 264 17.98 -9.18 -12.81
C ILE A 264 18.91 -10.38 -12.68
N ASP A 265 18.69 -11.26 -11.70
CA ASP A 265 19.49 -12.48 -11.51
C ASP A 265 19.46 -13.38 -12.75
N HIS A 266 18.27 -13.60 -13.33
CA HIS A 266 18.11 -14.36 -14.57
C HIS A 266 18.87 -13.72 -15.75
N GLU A 267 18.77 -12.41 -15.93
CA GLU A 267 19.49 -11.72 -16.99
C GLU A 267 21.00 -11.78 -16.77
N VAL A 268 21.49 -11.67 -15.53
CA VAL A 268 22.92 -11.79 -15.19
C VAL A 268 23.43 -13.21 -15.46
N ASP A 269 22.73 -14.24 -14.99
CA ASP A 269 23.12 -15.64 -15.18
C ASP A 269 23.19 -16.03 -16.66
N ASN A 270 22.24 -15.53 -17.47
CA ASN A 270 22.22 -15.79 -18.91
C ASN A 270 23.19 -14.90 -19.69
N PHE A 271 23.47 -13.67 -19.22
CA PHE A 271 24.50 -12.81 -19.81
C PHE A 271 25.87 -13.46 -19.72
N VAL A 272 26.20 -14.11 -18.58
CA VAL A 272 27.47 -14.83 -18.41
C VAL A 272 27.59 -16.02 -19.37
N ALA A 273 26.48 -16.59 -19.86
CA ALA A 273 26.50 -17.71 -20.80
C ALA A 273 26.73 -17.28 -22.27
N GLU A 274 26.61 -16.00 -22.60
CA GLU A 274 26.78 -15.46 -23.96
C GLU A 274 28.20 -14.94 -24.26
N PHE A 275 29.13 -14.98 -23.28
CA PHE A 275 30.53 -14.55 -23.41
C PHE A 275 31.51 -15.64 -22.98
#